data_AF-A0A3B8WH58-F1
#
_entry.id   AF-A0A3B8WH58-F1
#
_cell.length_a   1.000
_cell.length_b   1.000
_cell.length_c   1.000
_cell.angle_alpha   90.00
_cell.angle_beta   90.00
_cell.angle_gamma   90.00
#
_symmetry.space_group_name_H-M   'P 1'
#
loop_
_entity.id
_entity.type
_entity.pdbx_description
1 polymer ?
#
loop_
_entity_poly.entity_id
_entity_poly.type
_entity_poly.pdbx_seq_one_letter_code
_entity_poly.pdbx_strand_id
1 'polypeptide(L)' 'EMVKSLQNAGKLTIIPLVENAGVLATLWQAGVNYIQGYYLQAPVPEMNYDFGDN' A
#
# COMPACT_ATOMS: atom_id res chain seq x y z
N GLU A 1 15.98 4.15 0.05
CA GLU A 1 16.35 5.04 -1.07
C GLU A 1 15.22 5.31 -2.07
N MET A 2 14.76 4.35 -2.87
CA MET A 2 13.78 4.62 -3.96
C MET A 2 12.50 5.39 -3.50
N VAL A 3 11.84 4.91 -2.44
CA VAL A 3 10.61 5.55 -1.90
C VAL A 3 10.87 7.01 -1.52
N LYS A 4 11.95 7.26 -0.78
CA LYS A 4 12.34 8.61 -0.35
C LYS A 4 12.67 9.51 -1.54
N SER A 5 13.36 9.01 -2.56
CA SER A 5 13.68 9.79 -3.75
C SER A 5 12.42 10.23 -4.52
N LEU A 6 11.45 9.32 -4.69
CA LEU A 6 10.17 9.64 -5.32
C LEU A 6 9.38 10.67 -4.51
N GLN A 7 9.35 10.52 -3.19
CA GLN A 7 8.70 11.47 -2.29
C GLN A 7 9.37 12.85 -2.33
N ASN A 8 10.70 12.92 -2.37
CA ASN A 8 11.43 14.18 -2.52
C ASN A 8 11.15 14.87 -3.87
N ALA A 9 10.79 14.11 -4.90
CA ALA A 9 10.32 14.63 -6.19
C ALA A 9 8.82 14.99 -6.19
N GLY A 10 8.17 14.99 -5.03
CA GLY A 10 6.75 15.31 -4.87
C GLY A 10 5.82 14.22 -5.41
N LYS A 11 6.28 12.97 -5.52
CA LYS A 11 5.47 11.84 -6.02
C LYS A 11 4.93 11.00 -4.86
N LEU A 12 3.65 10.63 -4.97
CA LEU A 12 3.04 9.62 -4.12
C LEU A 12 3.46 8.22 -4.58
N THR A 13 3.76 7.35 -3.62
CA THR A 13 4.21 5.98 -3.87
C THR A 13 3.10 4.98 -3.63
N ILE A 14 2.93 4.05 -4.57
CA ILE A 14 1.99 2.93 -4.46
C ILE A 14 2.78 1.66 -4.70
N ILE A 15 2.75 0.71 -3.76
CA ILE A 15 3.40 -0.59 -3.93
C ILE A 15 2.34 -1.70 -3.97
N PRO A 16 2.20 -2.41 -5.12
CA PRO A 16 1.28 -3.53 -5.25
C PRO A 16 1.87 -4.83 -4.66
N LEU A 17 1.15 -5.94 -4.82
CA LEU A 17 1.58 -7.30 -4.46
C LEU A 17 1.87 -7.50 -2.95
N VAL A 18 1.09 -6.86 -2.08
CA VAL A 18 1.09 -7.20 -0.65
C VAL A 18 0.31 -8.49 -0.41
N GLU A 19 1.05 -9.59 -0.21
CA GLU A 19 0.50 -10.95 -0.12
C GLU A 19 0.51 -11.53 1.31
N ASN A 20 1.13 -10.84 2.27
CA ASN A 20 1.12 -11.25 3.69
C ASN A 20 1.45 -10.09 4.65
N ALA A 21 1.20 -10.35 5.95
CA ALA A 21 1.45 -9.41 7.05
C ALA A 21 2.92 -8.94 7.16
N GLY A 22 3.87 -9.81 6.86
CA GLY A 22 5.30 -9.49 6.93
C GLY A 22 5.73 -8.47 5.88
N VAL A 23 5.21 -8.60 4.65
CA VAL A 23 5.42 -7.60 3.59
C VAL A 23 4.77 -6.28 4.00
N LEU A 24 3.52 -6.30 4.49
CA LEU A 24 2.83 -5.09 4.96
C LEU A 24 3.64 -4.34 6.02
N ALA A 25 4.12 -5.05 7.05
CA ALA A 25 4.92 -4.45 8.12
C ALA A 25 6.22 -3.81 7.60
N THR A 26 6.87 -4.45 6.63
CA THR A 26 8.08 -3.93 5.98
C THR A 26 7.79 -2.64 5.20
N LEU A 27 6.70 -2.60 4.43
CA LEU A 27 6.31 -1.43 3.63
C LEU A 27 5.89 -0.25 4.51
N TRP A 28 5.24 -0.52 5.63
CA TRP A 28 4.93 0.50 6.63
C TRP A 28 6.19 1.19 7.15
N GLN A 29 7.19 0.40 7.56
CA GLN A 29 8.48 0.92 8.01
C GLN A 29 9.24 1.67 6.89
N ALA A 30 9.06 1.27 5.63
CA ALA A 30 9.64 1.96 4.48
C ALA A 30 8.98 3.31 4.18
N GLY A 31 7.83 3.63 4.80
CA GLY A 31 7.15 4.92 4.67
C GLY A 31 6.44 5.11 3.33
N VAL A 32 5.93 4.04 2.73
CA VAL A 32 5.16 4.07 1.46
C VAL A 32 3.81 4.77 1.69
N ASN A 33 3.31 5.51 0.69
CA ASN A 33 2.05 6.24 0.83
C ASN A 33 0.81 5.34 0.74
N TYR A 34 0.80 4.40 -0.21
CA TYR A 34 -0.30 3.47 -0.43
C TYR A 34 0.21 2.06 -0.74
N ILE A 35 -0.61 1.07 -0.38
CA ILE A 35 -0.34 -0.33 -0.65
C ILE A 35 -1.55 -1.00 -1.30
N GLN A 36 -1.30 -2.01 -2.13
CA GLN A 36 -2.33 -2.84 -2.73
C GLN A 36 -1.87 -4.30 -2.73
N GLY A 37 -2.78 -5.23 -2.48
CA GLY A 37 -2.49 -6.65 -2.60
C GLY A 37 -3.60 -7.52 -2.04
N TYR A 38 -3.56 -8.82 -2.37
CA TYR A 38 -4.63 -9.76 -2.01
C TYR A 38 -4.74 -9.97 -0.50
N TYR A 39 -3.68 -9.70 0.25
CA TYR A 39 -3.73 -9.69 1.71
C TYR A 39 -4.69 -8.63 2.27
N LEU A 40 -4.89 -7.51 1.57
CA LEU A 40 -5.84 -6.47 1.95
C LEU A 40 -7.24 -6.80 1.41
N GLN A 41 -7.34 -6.92 0.09
CA GLN A 41 -8.55 -7.37 -0.61
C GLN A 41 -8.16 -7.82 -2.02
N ALA A 42 -8.65 -8.97 -2.44
CA ALA A 42 -8.58 -9.38 -3.83
C ALA A 42 -9.55 -8.54 -4.70
N PRO A 43 -9.37 -8.47 -6.03
CA PRO A 43 -10.32 -7.83 -6.92
C PRO A 43 -11.72 -8.40 -6.77
N VAL A 44 -12.70 -7.52 -6.60
CA VAL A 44 -14.12 -7.85 -6.49
C VAL A 44 -14.94 -6.95 -7.43
N PRO A 45 -16.12 -7.39 -7.91
CA PRO A 45 -16.94 -6.59 -8.82
C PRO A 45 -17.49 -5.30 -8.18
N GLU A 46 -17.72 -5.32 -6.86
CA GLU A 46 -18.27 -4.19 -6.11
C GLU A 46 -17.19 -3.42 -5.33
N MET A 47 -17.29 -2.09 -5.29
CA MET A 47 -16.40 -1.23 -4.48
C MET A 47 -16.88 -1.17 -3.02
N ASN A 48 -16.73 -2.28 -2.30
CA ASN A 48 -17.23 -2.45 -0.92
C ASN A 48 -16.11 -2.66 0.12
N TYR A 49 -14.87 -2.25 -0.20
CA TYR A 49 -13.78 -2.28 0.77
C TYR A 49 -14.07 -1.31 1.92
N ASP A 50 -13.88 -1.79 3.15
CA ASP A 50 -13.95 -0.95 4.34
C ASP A 50 -12.59 -0.28 4.58
N PHE A 51 -12.52 1.03 4.30
CA PHE A 51 -11.32 1.83 4.54
C PHE A 51 -11.21 2.30 6.00
N GLY A 52 -12.20 2.02 6.85
CA GLY A 52 -12.19 2.42 8.26
C GLY A 52 -12.46 3.91 8.44
N ASP A 53 -13.57 4.42 7.92
CA ASP A 53 -14.04 5.77 8.21
C ASP A 53 -14.66 5.83 9.62
N ASN A 54 -13.82 6.09 10.62
CA ASN A 54 -14.18 6.78 11.88
C ASN A 54 -13.15 7.87 12.18
#